data_AF-A0A9N9KGU0-F1
#
_entry.id   AF-A0A9N9KGU0-F1
#
_cell.length_a   1.000
_cell.length_b   1.000
_cell.length_c   1.000
_cell.angle_alpha   90.00
_cell.angle_beta   90.00
_cell.angle_gamma   90.00
#
_symmetry.space_group_name_H-M   'P 1'
#
loop_
_entity.id
_entity.type
_entity.pdbx_description
1 polymer ?
#
loop_
_entity_poly.entity_id
_entity_poly.type
_entity_poly.pdbx_seq_one_letter_code
_entity_poly.pdbx_strand_id
1 'polypeptide(L)' 'QRVGKVIEYQLFGVVYHHGKSATGGHYTADILRYDDEWLHVDDTTITQISAEEVAILENPTQPTD' A
#
# COMPACT_ATOMS: atom_id res chain seq x y z
N GLN A 1 30.19 25.44 -2.19
CA GLN A 1 28.87 24.88 -2.57
C GLN A 1 28.51 23.85 -1.50
N ARG A 2 27.36 23.99 -0.81
CA ARG A 2 26.85 22.90 0.03
C ARG A 2 26.26 21.87 -0.91
N VAL A 3 26.92 20.72 -1.07
CA VAL A 3 26.27 19.55 -1.68
C VAL A 3 25.14 19.18 -0.72
N GLY A 4 23.89 19.40 -1.13
CA GLY A 4 22.73 19.00 -0.34
C GLY A 4 22.82 17.50 -0.11
N LYS A 5 22.76 17.06 1.16
CA LYS A 5 22.69 15.64 1.51
C LYS A 5 21.50 15.03 0.75
N VAL A 6 21.74 14.00 -0.04
CA VAL A 6 20.67 13.22 -0.67
C VAL A 6 19.89 12.52 0.44
N ILE A 7 18.58 12.74 0.48
CA ILE A 7 17.66 12.06 1.39
C ILE A 7 16.94 11.01 0.55
N GLU A 8 17.17 9.75 0.89
CA GLU A 8 16.46 8.63 0.30
C GLU A 8 15.18 8.39 1.09
N TYR A 9 14.07 8.27 0.37
CA TYR A 9 12.77 7.93 0.93
C TYR A 9 12.41 6.51 0.49
N GLN A 10 11.87 5.73 1.42
CA GLN A 10 11.38 4.39 1.15
C GLN A 10 9.88 4.36 1.45
N LEU A 11 9.09 3.86 0.49
CA LEU A 11 7.69 3.56 0.72
C LEU A 11 7.60 2.34 1.63
N PHE A 12 6.87 2.46 2.74
CA PHE A 12 6.69 1.37 3.70
C PHE A 12 5.22 1.02 3.95
N GLY A 13 4.30 1.81 3.40
CA GLY A 13 2.87 1.55 3.53
C GLY A 13 2.01 2.42 2.63
N VAL A 14 0.90 1.85 2.18
CA VAL A 14 -0.15 2.52 1.41
C VAL A 14 -1.49 2.17 2.03
N VAL A 15 -2.38 3.15 2.18
CA VAL A 15 -3.76 2.93 2.61
C VAL A 15 -4.68 3.30 1.47
N TYR A 16 -5.56 2.37 1.11
CA TYR A 16 -6.55 2.55 0.07
C TYR A 16 -7.91 2.75 0.68
N HIS A 17 -8.70 3.64 0.08
CA HIS A 17 -10.11 3.83 0.40
C HIS A 17 -10.95 3.36 -0.77
N HIS A 18 -11.80 2.38 -0.50
CA HIS A 18 -12.75 1.79 -1.42
C HIS A 18 -14.14 2.32 -1.08
N GLY A 19 -14.49 3.47 -1.63
CA GLY A 19 -15.82 4.02 -1.42
C GLY A 19 -16.08 5.28 -2.21
N LYS A 20 -17.35 5.50 -2.54
CA LYS A 20 -17.79 6.68 -3.31
C LYS A 20 -17.78 7.97 -2.47
N SER A 21 -17.68 7.87 -1.15
CA SER A 21 -17.71 9.02 -0.24
C SER A 21 -16.70 8.85 0.90
N ALA A 22 -16.16 9.95 1.42
CA ALA A 22 -15.27 9.90 2.58
C ALA A 22 -15.95 9.46 3.89
N THR A 23 -17.28 9.46 3.93
CA THR A 23 -18.08 9.05 5.10
C THR A 23 -18.43 7.57 5.13
N GLY A 24 -18.12 6.81 4.06
CA GLY A 24 -18.42 5.39 3.96
C GLY A 24 -17.60 4.71 2.88
N GLY A 25 -17.03 3.56 3.20
CA GLY A 25 -16.22 2.74 2.31
C GLY A 25 -15.38 1.75 3.10
N HIS A 26 -14.72 0.86 2.37
CA HIS A 26 -13.80 -0.13 2.91
C HIS A 26 -12.36 0.38 2.85
N TYR A 27 -11.55 0.05 3.84
CA TYR A 27 -10.14 0.45 3.87
C TYR A 27 -9.26 -0.79 3.90
N THR A 28 -8.27 -0.80 3.02
CA THR A 28 -7.24 -1.85 2.98
C THR A 28 -5.87 -1.19 3.01
N ALA A 29 -4.84 -1.96 3.34
CA ALA A 29 -3.48 -1.44 3.41
C ALA A 29 -2.46 -2.41 2.84
N ASP A 30 -1.47 -1.88 2.14
CA ASP A 30 -0.24 -2.61 1.81
C ASP A 30 0.85 -2.14 2.77
N ILE A 31 1.58 -3.07 3.38
CA ILE A 31 2.62 -2.77 4.38
C ILE A 31 3.90 -3.53 4.04
N LEU A 32 5.02 -2.80 4.03
CA LEU A 32 6.35 -3.39 3.89
C LEU A 32 6.83 -3.93 5.24
N ARG A 33 7.13 -5.21 5.31
CA ARG A 33 7.76 -5.84 6.46
C ARG A 33 9.29 -5.67 6.45
N TYR A 34 9.89 -6.02 7.58
CA TYR A 34 11.34 -5.95 7.81
C TYR A 34 12.17 -6.89 6.91
N ASP A 35 11.54 -7.88 6.29
CA ASP A 35 12.13 -8.85 5.35
C ASP A 35 11.96 -8.44 3.88
N ASP A 36 11.64 -7.18 3.61
CA ASP A 36 11.33 -6.63 2.27
C ASP A 36 10.13 -7.32 1.59
N GLU A 37 9.26 -7.99 2.36
CA GLU A 37 8.01 -8.56 1.86
C GLU A 37 6.85 -7.57 2.01
N TRP A 38 6.03 -7.46 0.96
CA TRP A 38 4.79 -6.69 1.02
C TRP A 38 3.62 -7.58 1.43
N LEU A 39 2.81 -7.07 2.35
CA LEU A 39 1.58 -7.70 2.80
C LEU A 39 0.39 -6.81 2.46
N HIS A 40 -0.60 -7.37 1.79
CA HIS A 40 -1.94 -6.79 1.68
C HIS A 40 -2.78 -7.18 2.89
N VAL A 41 -3.42 -6.20 3.51
CA VAL A 41 -4.27 -6.35 4.69
C VAL A 41 -5.68 -5.89 4.34
N ASP A 42 -6.60 -6.84 4.39
CA ASP A 42 -8.04 -6.66 4.18
C ASP A 42 -8.79 -7.28 5.37
N ASP A 43 -9.17 -6.44 6.33
CA ASP A 43 -9.76 -6.83 7.62
C ASP A 43 -8.99 -7.95 8.31
N THR A 44 -9.51 -9.18 8.27
CA THR A 44 -8.90 -10.38 8.87
C THR A 44 -8.03 -11.17 7.91
N THR A 45 -8.02 -10.80 6.64
CA THR A 45 -7.27 -11.47 5.57
C THR A 45 -5.94 -10.76 5.37
N ILE A 46 -4.86 -11.55 5.37
CA ILE A 46 -3.51 -11.07 5.11
C ILE A 46 -2.91 -11.92 4.01
N THR A 47 -2.47 -11.31 2.92
CA THR A 47 -1.86 -12.00 1.79
C THR A 47 -0.53 -11.35 1.42
N GLN A 48 0.43 -12.15 1.00
CA GLN A 48 1.68 -11.64 0.45
C GLN A 48 1.45 -11.12 -0.98
N ILE A 49 2.01 -9.97 -1.30
CA ILE A 49 1.97 -9.35 -2.64
C ILE A 49 3.37 -8.90 -3.05
N SER A 50 3.55 -8.60 -4.33
CA SER A 50 4.79 -8.05 -4.88
C SER A 50 4.87 -6.52 -4.74
N ALA A 51 6.08 -5.97 -4.82
CA ALA A 51 6.27 -4.52 -4.84
C ALA A 51 5.66 -3.88 -6.11
N GLU A 52 5.62 -4.63 -7.21
CA GLU A 52 4.97 -4.24 -8.45
C GLU A 52 3.45 -4.07 -8.27
N GLU A 53 2.81 -4.95 -7.51
CA GLU A 53 1.37 -4.84 -7.19
C GLU A 53 1.08 -3.59 -6.34
N VAL A 54 1.95 -3.24 -5.39
CA VAL A 54 1.84 -2.00 -4.59
C VAL A 54 2.03 -0.75 -5.43
N ALA A 55 2.84 -0.82 -6.49
CA ALA A 55 3.09 0.31 -7.38
C ALA A 55 1.93 0.60 -8.34
N ILE A 56 0.95 -0.30 -8.46
CA ILE A 56 -0.21 -0.16 -9.34
C ILE A 56 -1.42 0.31 -8.53
N LEU A 57 -2.12 1.34 -9.04
CA LEU A 57 -3.27 1.95 -8.36
C LEU A 57 -4.50 1.04 -8.24
N GLU A 58 -4.64 0.04 -9.11
CA GLU A 58 -5.74 -0.93 -9.06
C GLU A 58 -5.17 -2.34 -8.96
N ASN A 59 -5.16 -2.88 -7.74
CA ASN A 59 -4.69 -4.24 -7.49
C ASN A 59 -5.84 -5.23 -7.81
N PRO A 60 -5.66 -6.19 -8.72
CA PRO A 60 -6.71 -7.14 -9.13
C PRO A 60 -7.23 -8.06 -8.01
N THR A 61 -6.59 -8.06 -6.85
CA THR A 61 -7.06 -8.78 -5.65
C THR A 61 -8.09 -8.00 -4.82
N GLN A 62 -8.33 -6.72 -5.11
CA GLN A 62 -9.34 -5.93 -4.40
C GLN A 62 -10.74 -6.11 -4.99
N PRO A 63 -11.78 -6.28 -4.14
CA PRO A 63 -13.15 -6.23 -4.61
C PRO A 63 -13.46 -4.83 -5.12
N THR A 64 -13.72 -4.70 -6.42
CA THR A 64 -14.38 -3.51 -6.96
C THR A 64 -15.86 -3.58 -6.59
N ASP A 65 -16.40 -2.51 -5.99
CA ASP A 65 -17.86 -2.31 -5.86
C ASP A 65 -18.60 -2.53 -7.20
#